data_AF-A0A2T4PXC5-F1
#
_entry.id   AF-A0A2T4PXC5-F1
#
_cell.length_a   1.000
_cell.length_b   1.000
_cell.length_c   1.000
_cell.angle_alpha   90.00
_cell.angle_beta   90.00
_cell.angle_gamma   90.00
#
_symmetry.space_group_name_H-M   'P 1'
#
loop_
_entity.id
_entity.type
_entity.pdbx_description
1 polymer ?
#
loop_
_entity_poly.entity_id
_entity_poly.type
_entity_poly.pdbx_seq_one_letter_code
_entity_poly.pdbx_strand_id
1 'polypeptide(L)'
;RLLIGQDKQNELHILYLGKTFKACVYTHFKTFEYREASEIHEQDIQRITLKEGLLFRKMIVETLTGRFKYGTSKLLLSDFQKDNYNAFINGEKERVIYENGKFL
;
A
#
# COMPACT_ATOMS: atom_id res chain seq x y z
N ARG A 1 0.89 1.88 10.91
CA ARG A 1 1.63 2.55 9.82
C ARG A 1 0.69 2.67 8.64
N LEU A 2 0.82 3.70 7.82
CA LEU A 2 -0.13 3.98 6.73
C LEU A 2 0.56 3.66 5.39
N LEU A 3 -0.18 3.16 4.41
CA LEU A 3 0.27 2.88 3.04
C LEU A 3 -0.82 3.37 2.09
N ILE A 4 -0.44 3.92 0.94
CA ILE A 4 -1.39 4.42 -0.06
C ILE A 4 -1.16 3.71 -1.38
N GLY A 5 -2.21 3.08 -1.88
CA GLY A 5 -2.26 2.49 -3.22
C GLY A 5 -3.24 3.25 -4.09
N GLN A 6 -2.83 3.60 -5.31
CA GLN A 6 -3.74 4.14 -6.30
C GLN A 6 -4.34 2.97 -7.11
N ASP A 7 -5.66 2.79 -7.05
CA ASP A 7 -6.37 1.88 -7.95
C ASP A 7 -6.86 2.65 -9.18
N LYS A 8 -6.27 2.30 -10.33
CA LYS A 8 -6.50 2.96 -11.63
C LYS A 8 -6.37 4.48 -11.52
N GLN A 9 -7.25 5.26 -12.15
CA GLN A 9 -7.16 6.73 -12.18
C GLN A 9 -8.10 7.42 -11.19
N ASN A 10 -8.96 6.67 -10.50
CA ASN A 10 -10.13 7.26 -9.84
C ASN A 10 -10.09 7.11 -8.32
N GLU A 11 -9.37 6.12 -7.78
CA GLU A 11 -9.45 5.79 -6.36
C GLU A 11 -8.07 5.67 -5.71
N LEU A 12 -7.99 6.13 -4.47
CA LEU A 12 -6.91 5.88 -3.54
C LEU A 12 -7.41 4.95 -2.44
N HIS A 13 -6.61 3.94 -2.15
CA HIS A 13 -6.78 3.01 -1.06
C HIS A 13 -5.74 3.35 -0.01
N ILE A 14 -6.19 3.88 1.12
CA ILE A 14 -5.37 4.28 2.24
C ILE A 14 -5.43 3.16 3.28
N LEU A 15 -4.43 2.30 3.25
CA LEU A 15 -4.28 1.17 4.15
C LEU A 15 -3.61 1.65 5.44
N TYR A 16 -4.38 1.74 6.52
CA TYR A 16 -3.85 1.88 7.86
C TYR A 16 -3.62 0.49 8.48
N LEU A 17 -2.35 0.18 8.77
CA LEU A 17 -1.91 -1.08 9.37
C LEU A 17 -1.35 -0.79 10.78
N GLY A 18 -2.24 -0.50 11.71
CA GLY A 18 -1.90 -0.34 13.12
C GLY A 18 -1.69 -1.67 13.83
N LYS A 19 -1.10 -1.62 15.03
CA LYS A 19 -0.94 -2.81 15.88
C LYS A 19 -2.29 -3.29 16.43
N THR A 20 -3.16 -2.36 16.83
CA THR A 20 -4.45 -2.65 17.47
C THR A 20 -5.62 -2.67 16.49
N PHE A 21 -5.55 -1.89 15.42
CA PHE A 21 -6.59 -1.86 14.40
C PHE A 21 -5.97 -1.69 13.01
N LYS A 22 -6.64 -2.22 12.00
CA LYS A 22 -6.25 -2.10 10.60
C LYS A 22 -7.49 -1.72 9.78
N ALA A 23 -7.34 -0.85 8.81
CA ALA A 23 -8.46 -0.31 8.03
C ALA A 23 -8.01 0.11 6.63
N CYS A 24 -8.92 0.09 5.66
CA CYS A 24 -8.74 0.70 4.35
C CYS A 24 -9.74 1.85 4.21
N VAL A 25 -9.24 3.05 3.96
CA VAL A 25 -10.08 4.19 3.59
C VAL A 25 -9.98 4.42 2.09
N TYR A 26 -11.12 4.57 1.43
CA TYR A 26 -11.22 4.73 0.00
C TYR A 26 -11.59 6.19 -0.28
N THR A 27 -10.78 6.85 -1.09
CA THR A 27 -11.00 8.26 -1.46
C THR A 27 -10.87 8.46 -2.96
N HIS A 28 -11.55 9.45 -3.51
CA HIS A 28 -11.34 9.85 -4.88
C HIS A 28 -9.93 10.42 -5.09
N PHE A 29 -9.19 9.95 -6.10
CA PHE A 29 -7.80 10.37 -6.33
C PHE A 29 -7.67 11.85 -6.70
N LYS A 30 -8.63 12.38 -7.46
CA LYS A 30 -8.58 13.76 -7.97
C LYS A 30 -9.14 14.78 -6.98
N THR A 31 -10.21 14.43 -6.27
CA THR A 31 -10.94 15.35 -5.40
C THR A 31 -10.62 15.14 -3.92
N PHE A 32 -9.99 14.02 -3.56
CA PHE A 32 -9.75 13.58 -2.17
C PHE A 32 -11.03 13.42 -1.34
N GLU A 33 -12.18 13.36 -1.99
CA GLU A 33 -13.46 13.11 -1.32
C GLU A 33 -13.49 11.69 -0.77
N TYR A 34 -13.94 11.58 0.48
CA TYR A 34 -14.18 10.32 1.14
C TYR A 34 -15.28 9.53 0.42
N ARG A 35 -15.07 8.22 0.27
CA ARG A 35 -16.08 7.28 -0.24
C ARG A 35 -16.56 6.35 0.85
N GLU A 36 -15.64 5.56 1.38
CA GLU A 36 -15.93 4.54 2.38
C GLU A 36 -14.70 4.22 3.22
N ALA A 37 -14.92 3.56 4.35
CA ALA A 37 -13.88 2.94 5.15
C ALA A 37 -14.31 1.53 5.53
N SER A 38 -13.40 0.58 5.38
CA SER A 38 -13.59 -0.80 5.80
C SER A 38 -12.53 -1.18 6.83
N GLU A 39 -12.94 -1.97 7.83
CA GLU A 39 -11.98 -2.63 8.71
C GLU A 39 -11.28 -3.74 7.93
N ILE A 40 -9.99 -3.91 8.17
CA ILE A 40 -9.20 -5.02 7.63
C ILE A 40 -8.93 -5.96 8.77
N HIS A 41 -9.39 -7.20 8.69
CA HIS A 41 -9.03 -8.18 9.70
C HIS A 41 -7.60 -8.66 9.47
N GLU A 42 -6.90 -9.00 10.55
CA GLU A 42 -5.47 -9.31 10.48
C GLU A 42 -5.15 -10.54 9.62
N GLN A 43 -6.07 -11.50 9.58
CA GLN A 43 -6.03 -12.66 8.69
C GLN A 43 -6.18 -12.32 7.21
N ASP A 44 -6.68 -11.12 6.90
CA ASP A 44 -7.00 -10.75 5.53
C ASP A 44 -5.76 -10.33 4.75
N ILE A 45 -4.70 -9.80 5.38
CA ILE A 45 -3.45 -9.44 4.68
C ILE A 45 -2.34 -10.42 5.03
N GLN A 46 -1.93 -11.21 4.03
CA GLN A 46 -0.81 -12.14 4.14
C GLN A 46 0.53 -11.45 3.91
N ARG A 47 0.61 -10.63 2.85
CA ARG A 47 1.87 -10.02 2.42
C ARG A 47 1.64 -8.71 1.69
N ILE A 48 2.56 -7.75 1.86
CA ILE A 48 2.65 -6.54 1.03
C ILE A 48 4.04 -6.41 0.44
N THR A 49 4.08 -6.26 -0.88
CA THR A 49 5.31 -6.14 -1.66
C THR A 49 5.32 -4.83 -2.43
N LEU A 50 6.44 -4.11 -2.38
CA LEU A 50 6.74 -3.02 -3.28
C LEU A 50 7.56 -3.57 -4.44
N LYS A 51 7.20 -3.20 -5.68
CA LYS A 51 7.86 -3.66 -6.90
C LYS A 51 8.10 -2.51 -7.86
N GLU A 52 9.31 -2.45 -8.42
CA GLU A 52 9.64 -1.50 -9.47
C GLU A 52 9.13 -2.03 -10.81
N GLY A 53 8.31 -1.22 -11.48
CA GLY A 53 7.83 -1.50 -12.84
C GLY A 53 8.45 -0.53 -13.84
N LEU A 54 8.39 -0.90 -15.13
CA LEU A 54 9.05 -0.18 -16.21
C LEU A 54 8.74 1.33 -16.26
N LEU A 55 7.49 1.70 -15.98
CA LEU A 55 7.01 3.09 -16.05
C LEU A 55 6.58 3.65 -14.68
N PHE A 56 6.22 2.77 -13.74
CA PHE A 56 5.70 3.14 -12.43
C PHE A 56 5.97 2.04 -11.42
N ARG A 57 6.03 2.45 -10.16
CA ARG A 57 6.17 1.53 -9.03
C ARG A 57 4.80 0.96 -8.66
N LYS A 58 4.79 -0.28 -8.18
CA LYS A 58 3.59 -1.02 -7.83
C LYS A 58 3.65 -1.44 -6.37
N MET A 59 2.54 -1.31 -5.66
CA MET A 59 2.30 -2.00 -4.40
C MET A 59 1.39 -3.18 -4.69
N ILE A 60 1.73 -4.33 -4.13
CA ILE A 60 0.99 -5.56 -4.27
C ILE A 60 0.56 -5.98 -2.87
N VAL A 61 -0.75 -6.12 -2.66
CA VAL A 61 -1.33 -6.60 -1.41
C VAL A 61 -1.90 -7.99 -1.67
N GLU A 62 -1.39 -8.98 -0.97
CA GLU A 62 -1.81 -10.37 -1.03
C GLU A 62 -2.67 -10.68 0.18
N THR A 63 -3.86 -11.20 -0.09
CA THR A 63 -4.90 -11.56 0.88
C THR A 63 -5.27 -13.03 0.74
N LEU A 64 -5.98 -13.59 1.71
CA LEU A 64 -6.51 -14.97 1.62
C LEU A 64 -7.39 -15.18 0.37
N THR A 65 -8.10 -14.14 -0.06
CA THR A 65 -9.14 -14.22 -1.10
C THR A 65 -8.69 -13.65 -2.44
N GLY A 66 -7.51 -13.03 -2.52
CA GLY A 66 -7.06 -12.42 -3.76
C GLY A 66 -5.78 -11.59 -3.66
N ARG A 67 -5.39 -11.05 -4.82
CA ARG A 67 -4.18 -10.25 -4.99
C ARG A 67 -4.52 -8.93 -5.66
N PHE A 68 -4.27 -7.84 -4.95
CA PHE A 68 -4.55 -6.48 -5.40
C PHE A 68 -3.26 -5.79 -5.84
N LYS A 69 -3.31 -5.04 -6.94
CA LYS A 69 -2.16 -4.34 -7.52
C LYS A 69 -2.49 -2.87 -7.63
N TYR A 70 -1.70 -2.05 -6.96
CA TYR A 70 -1.87 -0.61 -6.92
C TYR A 70 -0.71 0.07 -7.62
N GLY A 71 -1.00 1.16 -8.32
CA GLY A 71 0.02 2.13 -8.70
C GLY A 71 0.49 2.85 -7.45
N THR A 72 1.80 3.04 -7.30
CA THR A 72 2.36 3.91 -6.26
C THR A 72 3.00 5.10 -6.97
N SER A 73 2.39 6.29 -6.83
CA SER A 73 2.95 7.52 -7.38
C SER A 73 4.23 7.91 -6.63
N LYS A 74 5.29 8.29 -7.36
CA LYS A 74 6.52 8.86 -6.77
C LYS A 74 6.24 10.09 -5.89
N LEU A 75 5.17 10.83 -6.16
CA LEU A 75 4.74 12.01 -5.41
C LEU A 75 3.95 11.67 -4.12
N LEU A 76 3.30 10.50 -4.04
CA LEU A 76 2.59 10.07 -2.83
C LEU A 76 3.51 9.30 -1.85
N LEU A 77 4.67 8.85 -2.34
CA LEU A 77 5.70 8.18 -1.55
C LEU A 77 6.60 9.16 -0.75
N SER A 78 6.46 10.49 -0.94
CA SER A 78 7.28 11.46 -0.20
C SER A 78 6.94 11.53 1.29
N ASP A 79 5.75 11.09 1.71
CA ASP A 79 5.31 11.10 3.11
C ASP A 79 5.44 9.74 3.82
N PHE A 80 5.69 8.65 3.09
CA PHE A 80 5.82 7.31 3.69
C PHE A 80 7.27 7.00 4.05
N GLN A 81 7.57 7.12 5.35
CA GLN A 81 8.74 6.57 6.04
C GLN A 81 9.96 6.42 5.13
N LYS A 82 10.61 7.56 4.92
CA LYS A 82 11.79 7.79 4.10
C LYS A 82 12.79 6.61 4.12
N ASP A 83 13.00 5.95 5.24
CA ASP A 83 13.98 4.87 5.40
C ASP A 83 13.61 3.57 4.67
N ASN A 84 12.34 3.14 4.70
CA ASN A 84 11.89 1.94 3.98
C ASN A 84 11.81 2.21 2.46
N TYR A 85 11.44 3.44 2.10
CA TYR A 85 11.44 3.93 0.73
C TYR A 85 12.86 4.03 0.16
N ASN A 86 13.81 4.57 0.93
CA ASN A 86 15.21 4.69 0.55
C ASN A 86 15.89 3.32 0.40
N ALA A 87 15.54 2.36 1.26
CA ALA A 87 16.10 1.01 1.15
C ALA A 87 15.52 0.21 -0.03
N PHE A 88 14.26 0.49 -0.45
CA PHE A 88 13.71 0.02 -1.73
C PHE A 88 14.37 0.72 -2.95
N ILE A 89 14.88 1.94 -2.78
CA ILE A 89 15.57 2.72 -3.82
C ILE A 89 17.01 2.26 -4.10
N ASN A 90 17.63 1.48 -3.22
CA ASN A 90 19.03 1.05 -3.36
C ASN A 90 19.25 -0.10 -4.38
N GLY A 91 18.38 -0.24 -5.40
CA GLY A 91 18.55 -1.17 -6.53
C GLY A 91 17.81 -2.50 -6.42
N GLU A 92 17.07 -2.74 -5.34
CA GLU A 92 16.20 -3.92 -5.21
C GLU A 92 14.89 -3.70 -5.97
N LYS A 93 14.74 -4.39 -7.10
CA LYS A 93 13.54 -4.28 -7.97
C LYS A 93 12.24 -4.75 -7.29
N GLU A 94 12.32 -5.42 -6.16
CA GLU A 94 11.19 -5.95 -5.39
C GLU A 94 11.56 -6.08 -3.90
N ARG A 95 10.64 -5.72 -3.00
CA ARG A 95 10.82 -5.86 -1.54
C ARG A 95 9.52 -6.17 -0.84
N VAL A 96 9.53 -7.18 0.03
CA VAL A 96 8.44 -7.45 0.98
C VAL A 96 8.60 -6.49 2.16
N ILE A 97 7.56 -5.74 2.48
CA ILE A 97 7.56 -4.74 3.56
C ILE A 97 6.61 -5.09 4.70
N TYR A 98 5.70 -6.02 4.47
CA TYR A 98 4.76 -6.52 5.45
C TYR A 98 4.50 -7.99 5.18
N GLU A 99 4.54 -8.80 6.23
CA GLU A 99 4.26 -10.22 6.16
C GLU A 99 3.82 -10.74 7.53
N ASN A 100 2.85 -11.66 7.57
CA ASN A 100 2.43 -12.34 8.79
C ASN A 100 2.09 -11.36 9.95
N GLY A 101 1.28 -10.34 9.67
CA GLY A 101 0.80 -9.41 10.70
C GLY A 101 1.75 -8.26 11.07
N LYS A 102 2.98 -8.23 10.51
CA LYS A 102 4.00 -7.25 10.90
C LYS A 102 4.76 -6.65 9.72
N PHE A 103 5.28 -5.44 9.93
CA PHE A 103 6.25 -4.86 9.02
C PHE A 103 7.62 -5.49 9.23
N LEU A 104 8.34 -5.67 8.13
CA LEU A 104 9.72 -6.17 8.09
C LEU A 104 10.74 -5.03 8.17
#